data_AF-A0A0E3GX41-F1
#
_entry.id   AF-A0A0E3GX41-F1
#
_cell.length_a   1.000
_cell.length_b   1.000
_cell.length_c   1.000
_cell.angle_alpha   90.00
_cell.angle_beta   90.00
_cell.angle_gamma   90.00
#
_symmetry.space_group_name_H-M   'P 1'
#
loop_
_entity.id
_entity.type
_entity.pdbx_description
1 polymer ?
#
loop_
_entity_poly.entity_id
_entity_poly.type
_entity_poly.pdbx_seq_one_letter_code
_entity_poly.pdbx_strand_id
1 'polypeptide(L)'
;MSGNRVRLFKRRALRFLDEAKRDLNEGYYDIGSFHVEQALQLYIKAVIFELFGKEYEGHGIRELLGYLSKLLKENEYEELAKKVNERVSGM
;
A
#
# COMPACT_ATOMS: atom_id res chain seq x y z
N MET A 1 10.30 5.34 18.27
CA MET A 1 10.18 6.41 17.25
C MET A 1 9.42 5.90 16.00
N SER A 2 8.14 5.52 16.14
CA SER A 2 7.31 4.97 15.05
C SER A 2 7.14 5.95 13.87
N GLY A 3 7.06 7.26 14.14
CA GLY A 3 6.91 8.29 13.11
C GLY A 3 8.06 8.37 12.09
N ASN A 4 9.30 8.03 12.46
CA ASN A 4 10.43 8.02 11.52
C ASN A 4 10.26 6.93 10.46
N ARG A 5 9.75 5.76 10.84
CA ARG A 5 9.54 4.63 9.94
C ARG A 5 8.39 4.88 8.97
N VAL A 6 7.27 5.43 9.45
CA VAL A 6 6.14 5.84 8.60
C VAL A 6 6.60 6.82 7.51
N ARG A 7 7.33 7.87 7.90
CA ARG A 7 7.84 8.87 6.93
C ARG A 7 8.80 8.25 5.92
N LEU A 8 9.65 7.32 6.35
CA LEU A 8 10.55 6.60 5.45
C LEU A 8 9.79 5.78 4.40
N PHE A 9 8.78 5.01 4.83
CA PHE A 9 7.96 4.20 3.91
C PHE A 9 7.18 5.07 2.93
N LYS A 10 6.49 6.11 3.41
CA LYS A 10 5.74 7.04 2.53
C LYS A 10 6.67 7.71 1.52
N ARG A 11 7.85 8.19 1.94
CA ARG A 11 8.83 8.81 1.02
C ARG A 11 9.29 7.84 -0.06
N ARG A 12 9.61 6.59 0.30
CA ARG A 12 10.04 5.57 -0.68
C ARG A 12 8.90 5.17 -1.62
N ALA A 13 7.69 5.02 -1.10
CA ALA A 13 6.50 4.73 -1.91
C ALA A 13 6.26 5.79 -2.98
N LEU A 14 6.34 7.07 -2.60
CA LEU A 14 6.17 8.19 -3.53
C LEU A 14 7.29 8.23 -4.58
N ARG A 15 8.53 7.91 -4.20
CA ARG A 15 9.64 7.80 -5.15
C ARG A 15 9.41 6.69 -6.18
N PHE A 16 8.98 5.51 -5.75
CA PHE A 16 8.61 4.42 -6.67
C PHE A 16 7.46 4.81 -7.60
N LEU A 17 6.48 5.54 -7.10
CA LEU A 17 5.38 6.04 -7.94
C LEU A 17 5.87 7.04 -9.00
N ASP A 18 6.83 7.91 -8.66
CA ASP A 18 7.40 8.85 -9.62
C ASP A 18 8.30 8.13 -10.65
N GLU A 19 9.00 7.09 -10.25
CA GLU A 19 9.76 6.20 -11.16
C GLU A 19 8.80 5.46 -12.11
N ALA A 20 7.72 4.86 -11.58
CA ALA A 20 6.69 4.19 -12.39
C ALA A 20 6.06 5.11 -13.46
N LYS A 21 5.83 6.39 -13.13
CA LYS A 21 5.31 7.37 -14.11
C LYS A 21 6.32 7.67 -15.22
N ARG A 22 7.62 7.69 -14.92
CA ARG A 22 8.68 7.88 -15.93
C ARG A 22 8.77 6.66 -16.84
N ASP A 23 8.79 5.47 -16.25
CA ASP A 23 8.82 4.21 -17.00
C ASP A 23 7.62 4.09 -17.96
N LEU A 24 6.43 4.50 -17.49
CA LEU A 24 5.24 4.55 -18.34
C LEU A 24 5.42 5.47 -19.55
N ASN A 25 5.99 6.66 -19.35
CA ASN A 25 6.23 7.63 -20.42
C ASN A 25 7.32 7.16 -21.39
N GLU A 26 8.28 6.38 -20.91
CA GLU A 26 9.39 5.83 -21.70
C GLU A 26 9.03 4.48 -22.37
N GLY A 27 7.86 3.91 -22.07
CA GLY A 27 7.38 2.65 -22.63
C GLY A 27 7.92 1.40 -21.93
N TYR A 28 8.55 1.54 -20.77
CA TYR A 28 9.08 0.45 -19.96
C TYR A 28 8.00 -0.13 -19.03
N TYR A 29 7.00 -0.78 -19.62
CA TYR A 29 5.78 -1.20 -18.91
C TYR A 29 6.02 -2.29 -17.85
N ASP A 30 6.97 -3.19 -18.07
CA ASP A 30 7.32 -4.29 -17.16
C ASP A 30 7.90 -3.77 -15.85
N ILE A 31 8.96 -2.96 -15.93
CA ILE A 31 9.59 -2.34 -14.77
C ILE A 31 8.68 -1.29 -14.13
N GLY A 32 7.92 -0.55 -14.95
CA GLY A 32 6.92 0.40 -14.45
C GLY A 32 5.87 -0.28 -13.58
N SER A 33 5.39 -1.46 -14.00
CA SER A 33 4.43 -2.26 -13.21
C SER A 33 5.03 -2.72 -11.89
N PHE A 34 6.30 -3.15 -11.89
CA PHE A 34 7.02 -3.50 -10.66
C PHE A 34 7.14 -2.30 -9.71
N HIS A 35 7.48 -1.11 -10.22
CA HIS A 35 7.55 0.10 -9.39
C HIS A 35 6.18 0.50 -8.81
N VAL A 36 5.09 0.34 -9.56
CA VAL A 36 3.72 0.51 -9.01
C VAL A 36 3.48 -0.43 -7.84
N GLU A 37 3.86 -1.70 -7.97
CA GLU A 37 3.69 -2.68 -6.89
C GLU A 37 4.49 -2.31 -5.64
N GLN A 38 5.76 -1.89 -5.79
CA GLN A 38 6.58 -1.42 -4.67
C GLN A 38 6.00 -0.16 -4.01
N ALA A 39 5.46 0.77 -4.81
CA ALA A 39 4.80 1.96 -4.30
C ALA A 39 3.58 1.62 -3.44
N LEU A 40 2.70 0.76 -3.94
CA LEU A 40 1.50 0.31 -3.22
C LEU A 40 1.88 -0.42 -1.92
N GLN A 41 2.81 -1.37 -2.01
CA GLN A 41 3.22 -2.17 -0.85
C GLN A 41 3.73 -1.30 0.30
N LEU A 42 4.64 -0.37 0.00
CA LEU A 42 5.22 0.51 1.02
C LEU A 42 4.20 1.50 1.59
N TYR A 43 3.34 2.07 0.75
CA TYR A 43 2.36 3.04 1.22
C TYR A 43 1.32 2.40 2.13
N ILE A 44 0.78 1.24 1.74
CA ILE A 44 -0.22 0.53 2.54
C ILE A 44 0.41 0.04 3.85
N LYS A 45 1.65 -0.49 3.84
CA LYS A 45 2.39 -0.82 5.08
C LYS A 45 2.55 0.39 5.99
N ALA A 46 2.83 1.57 5.44
CA ALA A 46 2.92 2.80 6.22
C ALA A 46 1.58 3.17 6.87
N VAL A 47 0.47 3.06 6.14
CA VAL A 47 -0.88 3.32 6.65
C VAL A 47 -1.24 2.36 7.78
N ILE A 48 -1.00 1.06 7.60
CA ILE A 48 -1.30 0.05 8.62
C ILE A 48 -0.50 0.32 9.90
N PHE A 49 0.79 0.64 9.76
CA PHE A 49 1.65 0.93 10.89
C PHE A 49 1.30 2.25 11.58
N GLU A 50 0.92 3.27 10.81
CA GLU A 50 0.54 4.60 11.33
C GLU A 50 -0.79 4.57 12.08
N LEU A 51 -1.80 3.86 11.56
CA LEU A 51 -3.14 3.84 12.13
C LEU A 51 -3.31 2.81 13.25
N PHE A 52 -2.67 1.63 13.12
CA PHE A 52 -2.94 0.50 14.01
C PHE A 52 -1.70 0.04 14.79
N GLY A 53 -0.52 0.61 14.52
CA GLY A 53 0.73 0.17 15.13
C GLY A 53 1.12 -1.28 14.78
N LYS A 54 0.55 -1.85 13.71
CA LYS A 54 0.79 -3.23 13.28
C LYS A 54 1.83 -3.27 12.16
N GLU A 55 2.71 -4.27 12.22
CA GLU A 55 3.63 -4.58 11.13
C GLU A 55 3.03 -5.70 10.27
N TYR A 56 3.41 -5.72 8.99
CA TYR A 56 2.99 -6.75 8.05
C TYR A 56 4.19 -7.23 7.25
N GLU A 57 4.52 -8.51 7.38
CA GLU A 57 5.70 -9.12 6.77
C GLU A 57 5.43 -9.64 5.35
N GLY A 58 4.17 -9.84 4.96
CA GLY A 58 3.83 -10.31 3.61
C GLY A 58 4.15 -9.31 2.49
N HIS A 59 4.16 -9.82 1.26
CA HIS A 59 4.56 -9.07 0.07
C HIS A 59 3.44 -8.81 -0.95
N GLY A 60 2.38 -9.61 -1.00
CA GLY A 60 1.33 -9.41 -1.99
C GLY A 60 0.37 -8.28 -1.63
N ILE A 61 0.01 -7.48 -2.64
CA ILE A 61 -0.91 -6.34 -2.50
C ILE A 61 -2.31 -6.81 -2.05
N ARG A 62 -2.77 -7.96 -2.58
CA ARG A 62 -4.09 -8.51 -2.25
C ARG A 62 -4.19 -8.86 -0.77
N GLU A 63 -3.21 -9.60 -0.23
CA GLU A 63 -3.20 -9.95 1.18
C GLU A 63 -3.02 -8.72 2.07
N LEU A 64 -2.20 -7.74 1.63
CA LEU A 64 -1.97 -6.49 2.36
C LEU A 64 -3.24 -5.62 2.46
N LEU A 65 -4.01 -5.50 1.37
CA LEU A 65 -5.29 -4.80 1.36
C LEU A 65 -6.37 -5.56 2.15
N GLY A 66 -6.41 -6.89 2.05
CA GLY A 66 -7.28 -7.72 2.88
C GLY A 66 -6.99 -7.55 4.37
N TYR A 67 -5.70 -7.47 4.74
CA TYR A 67 -5.29 -7.21 6.11
C TYR A 67 -5.68 -5.80 6.58
N LEU A 68 -5.49 -4.77 5.75
CA LEU A 68 -5.96 -3.41 6.04
C LEU A 68 -7.49 -3.37 6.25
N SER A 69 -8.26 -4.03 5.38
CA SER A 69 -9.72 -4.12 5.49
C SER A 69 -10.16 -4.77 6.80
N LYS A 70 -9.50 -5.88 7.19
CA LYS A 70 -9.74 -6.53 8.48
C LYS A 70 -9.49 -5.57 9.65
N LEU A 71 -8.37 -4.86 9.66
CA LEU A 71 -8.04 -3.91 10.74
C LEU A 71 -9.03 -2.74 10.80
N LEU A 72 -9.48 -2.23 9.65
CA LEU A 72 -10.51 -1.18 9.60
C LEU A 72 -11.81 -1.66 10.24
N LYS A 73 -12.28 -2.86 9.90
CA LYS A 73 -13.48 -3.48 10.47
C LYS A 73 -13.35 -3.71 11.98
N GLU A 74 -12.22 -4.22 12.43
CA GLU A 74 -11.94 -4.44 13.87
C GLU A 74 -11.91 -3.13 14.68
N ASN A 75 -11.71 -1.99 14.03
CA ASN A 75 -11.68 -0.66 14.65
C ASN A 75 -12.90 0.21 14.23
N GLU A 76 -14.03 -0.41 13.90
CA GLU A 76 -15.32 0.25 13.65
C GLU A 76 -15.38 1.17 12.40
N TYR A 77 -14.44 1.02 11.46
CA TYR A 77 -14.42 1.74 10.17
C TYR A 77 -15.08 0.95 9.04
N GLU A 78 -16.32 0.49 9.25
CA GLU A 78 -17.00 -0.49 8.38
C GLU A 78 -17.14 -0.03 6.92
N GLU A 79 -17.49 1.24 6.70
CA GLU A 79 -17.62 1.82 5.35
C GLU A 79 -16.28 1.88 4.60
N LEU A 80 -15.17 2.13 5.31
CA LEU A 80 -13.84 2.11 4.71
C LEU A 80 -13.40 0.67 4.43
N ALA A 81 -13.65 -0.26 5.36
CA ALA A 81 -13.37 -1.68 5.16
C ALA A 81 -14.09 -2.22 3.92
N LYS A 82 -15.37 -1.87 3.74
CA LYS A 82 -16.16 -2.24 2.56
C LYS A 82 -15.54 -1.70 1.27
N LYS A 83 -15.21 -0.41 1.22
CA LYS A 83 -14.55 0.22 0.07
C LYS A 83 -13.23 -0.46 -0.29
N VAL A 84 -12.42 -0.82 0.70
CA VAL A 84 -11.16 -1.56 0.47
C VAL A 84 -11.45 -2.95 -0.08
N ASN A 85 -12.39 -3.70 0.49
CA ASN A 85 -12.78 -5.03 0.01
C ASN A 85 -13.28 -5.02 -1.43
N GLU A 86 -14.11 -4.04 -1.81
CA GLU A 86 -14.61 -3.91 -3.19
C GLU A 86 -13.46 -3.78 -4.21
N ARG A 87 -12.35 -3.12 -3.83
CA ARG A 87 -11.15 -3.03 -4.68
C ARG A 87 -10.36 -4.34 -4.75
N VAL A 88 -10.38 -5.13 -3.68
CA VAL A 88 -9.69 -6.43 -3.61
C VAL A 88 -10.46 -7.50 -4.38
N SER A 89 -11.80 -7.53 -4.26
CA SER A 89 -12.65 -8.52 -4.93
C SER A 89 -12.66 -8.39 -6.46
N GLY A 90 -12.30 -7.23 -7.00
CA GLY A 90 -12.16 -7.00 -8.44
C GLY A 90 -10.77 -7.30 -9.01
N MET A 91 -9.80 -7.68 -8.18
CA MET A 91 -8.45 -8.11 -8.60
C MET A 91 -8.40 -9.62 -8.72
#